data_AF-A0A1C5YZB1-F1
#
_entry.id   AF-A0A1C5YZB1-F1
#
_cell.length_a   1.000
_cell.length_b   1.000
_cell.length_c   1.000
_cell.angle_alpha   90.00
_cell.angle_beta   90.00
_cell.angle_gamma   90.00
#
_symmetry.space_group_name_H-M   'P 1'
#
loop_
_entity.id
_entity.type
_entity.pdbx_description
1 polymer ?
#
loop_
_entity_poly.entity_id
_entity_poly.type
_entity_poly.pdbx_seq_one_letter_code
_entity_poly.pdbx_strand_id
1 'polypeptide(L)'
;MNDSEKRRKQLLNQTKNLYSDYRTPPAVHPRYANTYASLYREADGEDEVPGTLGLRILLCVLLFAAFVTLDYQGEKIADVSSSQIVDVIETDYAGIDSVL
;
A
#
# COMPACT_ATOMS: atom_id res chain seq x y z
N MET A 1 7.00 -15.86 -58.04
CA MET A 1 6.38 -14.83 -57.19
C MET A 1 5.86 -13.73 -58.10
N ASN A 2 4.55 -13.60 -58.17
CA ASN A 2 3.87 -12.59 -58.99
C ASN A 2 4.15 -11.19 -58.41
N ASP A 3 4.18 -10.15 -59.24
CA ASP A 3 4.50 -8.79 -58.77
C ASP A 3 3.42 -8.24 -57.83
N SER A 4 2.18 -8.69 -58.00
CA SER A 4 1.08 -8.44 -57.06
C SER A 4 1.36 -9.03 -55.67
N GLU A 5 1.94 -10.23 -55.59
CA GLU A 5 2.29 -10.89 -54.34
C GLU A 5 3.43 -10.18 -53.62
N LYS A 6 4.43 -9.69 -54.37
CA LYS A 6 5.52 -8.88 -53.81
C LYS A 6 4.99 -7.58 -53.22
N ARG A 7 4.11 -6.88 -53.93
CA ARG A 7 3.47 -5.65 -53.45
C ARG A 7 2.64 -5.91 -52.20
N ARG A 8 1.86 -7.00 -52.17
CA ARG A 8 1.07 -7.39 -51.00
C ARG A 8 1.97 -7.66 -49.78
N LYS A 9 3.09 -8.35 -49.97
CA LYS A 9 4.06 -8.64 -48.91
C LYS A 9 4.75 -7.37 -48.39
N GLN A 10 5.06 -6.43 -49.28
CA GLN A 10 5.64 -5.13 -48.91
C GLN A 10 4.65 -4.29 -48.09
N LEU A 11 3.39 -4.20 -48.52
CA LEU A 11 2.34 -3.50 -47.78
C LEU A 11 2.13 -4.11 -46.40
N LEU A 12 2.07 -5.44 -46.30
CA LEU A 12 1.92 -6.11 -45.01
C LEU A 12 3.09 -5.83 -44.06
N ASN A 13 4.33 -5.83 -44.57
CA ASN A 13 5.50 -5.49 -43.78
C ASN A 13 5.51 -4.02 -43.34
N GLN A 14 5.06 -3.10 -44.19
CA GLN A 14 4.90 -1.69 -43.83
C GLN A 14 3.85 -1.51 -42.73
N THR A 15 2.68 -2.15 -42.84
CA THR A 15 1.64 -2.13 -41.80
C THR A 15 2.13 -2.76 -40.51
N LYS A 16 2.81 -3.91 -40.59
CA LYS A 16 3.40 -4.56 -39.41
C LYS A 16 4.39 -3.63 -38.72
N ASN A 17 5.28 -2.97 -39.45
CA ASN A 17 6.25 -2.04 -38.85
C ASN A 17 5.59 -0.76 -38.30
N LEU A 18 4.49 -0.30 -38.90
CA LEU A 18 3.76 0.89 -38.45
C LEU A 18 3.02 0.64 -37.12
N TYR A 19 2.51 -0.57 -36.91
CA TYR A 19 1.78 -0.97 -35.72
C TYR A 19 2.58 -1.89 -34.78
N SER A 20 3.85 -2.19 -35.09
CA SER A 20 4.73 -3.00 -34.23
C SER A 20 5.27 -2.22 -33.04
N ASP A 21 4.53 -1.21 -32.55
CA ASP A 21 4.89 -0.60 -31.29
C ASP A 21 4.54 -1.59 -30.17
N TYR A 22 5.43 -2.57 -29.98
CA TYR A 22 5.35 -3.62 -28.96
C TYR A 22 5.20 -3.05 -27.54
N ARG A 23 5.52 -1.76 -27.36
CA ARG A 23 5.36 -1.05 -26.09
C ARG A 23 3.92 -0.75 -25.72
N THR A 24 3.01 -0.66 -26.68
CA THR A 24 1.62 -0.34 -26.39
C THR A 24 0.80 -1.62 -26.41
N PRO A 25 0.34 -2.14 -25.25
CA PRO A 25 -0.51 -3.31 -25.23
C PRO A 25 -1.78 -3.02 -26.05
N PRO A 26 -2.28 -3.99 -26.84
CA PRO A 26 -3.52 -3.85 -27.58
C PRO A 26 -4.67 -3.51 -26.64
N ALA A 27 -5.74 -2.94 -27.20
CA ALA A 27 -6.94 -2.63 -26.43
C ALA A 27 -7.59 -3.94 -25.92
N VAL A 28 -7.32 -4.28 -24.66
CA VAL A 28 -7.92 -5.43 -23.95
C VAL A 28 -9.00 -4.92 -23.02
N HIS A 29 -10.11 -5.65 -22.97
CA HIS A 29 -11.20 -5.35 -22.05
C HIS A 29 -10.72 -5.46 -20.58
N PRO A 30 -11.10 -4.56 -19.65
CA PRO A 30 -10.58 -4.53 -18.28
C PRO A 30 -10.65 -5.87 -17.53
N ARG A 31 -11.70 -6.66 -17.79
CA ARG A 31 -11.88 -8.00 -17.22
C ARG A 31 -10.75 -8.98 -17.54
N TYR A 32 -10.10 -8.83 -18.69
CA TYR A 32 -9.04 -9.72 -19.17
C TYR A 32 -7.67 -9.04 -19.23
N ALA A 33 -7.59 -7.78 -18.78
CA ALA A 33 -6.34 -7.02 -18.76
C ALA A 33 -5.26 -7.74 -17.96
N ASN A 34 -5.64 -8.34 -16.82
CA ASN A 34 -4.71 -9.08 -15.97
C ASN A 34 -4.16 -10.35 -16.66
N THR A 35 -5.02 -11.10 -17.38
CA THR A 35 -4.62 -12.31 -18.09
C THR A 35 -3.76 -12.00 -19.32
N TYR A 36 -4.07 -10.91 -20.04
CA TYR A 36 -3.23 -10.45 -21.14
C TYR A 36 -1.85 -10.00 -20.64
N ALA A 37 -1.83 -9.23 -19.54
CA ALA A 37 -0.60 -8.83 -18.89
C ALA A 37 0.21 -10.05 -18.44
N SER A 38 -0.37 -11.05 -17.77
CA SER A 38 0.39 -12.25 -17.36
C SER A 38 0.97 -13.02 -18.53
N LEU A 39 0.29 -13.09 -19.68
CA LEU A 39 0.74 -13.87 -20.83
C LEU A 39 1.83 -13.18 -21.67
N TYR A 40 1.80 -11.85 -21.73
CA TYR A 40 2.65 -11.09 -22.67
C TYR A 40 3.57 -10.07 -21.99
N ARG A 41 3.31 -9.67 -20.74
CA ARG A 41 4.17 -8.74 -19.99
C ARG A 41 5.39 -9.45 -19.37
N GLU A 42 5.33 -10.77 -19.19
CA GLU A 42 6.46 -11.57 -18.73
C GLU A 42 7.62 -11.61 -19.74
N ALA A 43 7.34 -11.33 -21.01
CA ALA A 43 8.35 -11.29 -22.08
C ALA A 43 9.24 -10.02 -22.06
N ASP A 44 8.79 -8.94 -21.43
CA ASP A 44 9.47 -7.62 -21.44
C ASP A 44 10.23 -7.29 -20.13
N GLY A 45 10.42 -8.28 -19.24
CA GLY A 45 11.46 -8.21 -18.21
C GLY A 45 11.27 -7.18 -17.10
N GLU A 46 10.06 -7.08 -16.53
CA GLU A 46 9.79 -6.17 -15.41
C GLU A 46 9.09 -6.89 -14.26
N ASP A 47 9.90 -7.24 -13.26
CA ASP A 47 9.61 -7.39 -11.82
C ASP A 47 8.18 -7.84 -11.46
N GLU A 48 8.05 -9.14 -11.17
CA GLU A 48 6.95 -9.64 -10.35
C GLU A 48 6.88 -8.80 -9.08
N VAL A 49 5.89 -7.91 -8.97
CA VAL A 49 5.70 -7.11 -7.76
C VAL A 49 5.43 -8.09 -6.62
N PRO A 50 6.36 -8.29 -5.67
CA PRO A 50 6.22 -9.34 -4.67
C PRO A 50 4.98 -9.05 -3.82
N GLY A 51 4.13 -10.04 -3.64
CA GLY A 51 2.88 -9.90 -2.90
C GLY A 51 3.13 -9.41 -1.48
N THR A 52 2.51 -8.31 -1.07
CA THR A 52 2.70 -7.71 0.26
C THR A 52 1.94 -8.43 1.39
N LEU A 53 1.33 -9.60 1.12
CA LEU A 53 0.51 -10.32 2.10
C LEU A 53 1.30 -10.74 3.33
N GLY A 54 2.50 -11.30 3.16
CA GLY A 54 3.35 -11.73 4.29
C GLY A 54 3.76 -10.56 5.18
N LEU A 55 4.15 -9.43 4.57
CA LEU A 55 4.51 -8.21 5.30
C LEU A 55 3.32 -7.65 6.09
N ARG A 56 2.12 -7.64 5.50
CA ARG A 56 0.90 -7.19 6.18
C ARG A 56 0.59 -8.06 7.40
N ILE A 57 0.66 -9.39 7.25
CA ILE A 57 0.43 -10.33 8.36
C ILE A 57 1.47 -10.13 9.46
N LEU A 58 2.76 -10.03 9.10
CA LEU A 58 3.84 -9.79 10.06
C LEU A 58 3.63 -8.49 10.83
N LEU A 59 3.29 -7.41 10.13
CA LEU A 59 3.01 -6.10 10.74
C LEU A 59 1.81 -6.19 11.70
N CYS A 60 0.73 -6.87 11.31
CA CYS A 60 -0.43 -7.08 12.19
C CYS A 60 -0.05 -7.86 13.47
N VAL A 61 0.74 -8.93 13.35
CA VAL A 61 1.18 -9.72 14.51
C VAL A 61 2.10 -8.89 15.41
N LEU A 62 3.01 -8.09 14.83
CA LEU A 62 3.91 -7.23 15.59
C LEU A 62 3.13 -6.16 16.36
N LEU A 63 2.21 -5.46 15.71
CA LEU A 63 1.36 -4.47 16.36
C LEU A 63 0.51 -5.08 17.47
N PHE A 64 -0.05 -6.28 17.23
CA PHE A 64 -0.81 -7.00 18.24
C PHE A 64 0.05 -7.39 19.44
N ALA A 65 1.26 -7.91 19.21
CA ALA A 65 2.20 -8.25 20.28
C ALA A 65 2.61 -7.00 21.08
N ALA A 66 2.89 -5.89 20.41
CA ALA A 66 3.21 -4.61 21.06
C ALA A 66 2.06 -4.12 21.95
N PHE A 67 0.81 -4.16 21.43
CA PHE A 67 -0.38 -3.82 22.20
C PHE A 67 -0.52 -4.71 23.44
N VAL A 68 -0.36 -6.02 23.28
CA VAL A 68 -0.42 -6.98 24.38
C VAL A 68 0.68 -6.69 25.42
N THR A 69 1.92 -6.40 25.00
CA THR A 69 2.98 -6.05 25.95
C THR A 69 2.73 -4.76 26.70
N LEU A 70 2.13 -3.75 26.05
CA LEU A 70 1.74 -2.51 26.71
C LEU A 70 0.64 -2.76 27.75
N ASP A 71 -0.33 -3.61 27.41
CA ASP A 71 -1.41 -4.01 28.32
C ASP A 71 -0.87 -4.81 29.53
N TYR A 72 0.08 -5.72 29.30
CA TYR A 72 0.76 -6.47 30.36
C TYR A 72 1.65 -5.60 31.25
N GLN A 73 2.33 -4.61 30.69
CA GLN A 73 3.17 -3.70 31.46
C GLN A 73 2.34 -2.76 32.34
N GLY A 74 1.01 -2.69 32.13
CA GLY A 74 0.11 -1.91 32.98
C GLY A 74 0.58 -0.48 33.14
N GLU A 75 1.26 0.07 32.14
CA GLU A 75 1.84 1.39 32.21
C GLU A 75 0.69 2.39 32.12
N LYS A 76 0.28 2.87 33.29
CA LYS A 76 -0.67 3.96 33.44
C LYS A 76 -0.04 5.20 32.80
N ILE A 77 -0.30 5.40 31.51
CA ILE A 77 -0.02 6.66 30.84
C ILE A 77 -0.80 7.73 31.62
N ALA A 78 -0.06 8.54 32.38
CA ALA A 78 -0.51 9.46 33.41
C ALA A 78 -0.76 8.83 34.79
N ASP A 79 0.32 8.61 35.53
CA ASP A 79 0.31 8.56 37.00
C ASP A 79 0.03 9.97 37.56
N VAL A 80 -1.13 10.55 37.23
CA VAL A 80 -1.69 11.66 37.99
C VAL A 80 -2.65 11.01 38.97
N SER A 81 -2.11 10.63 40.12
CA SER A 81 -2.90 10.07 41.20
C SER A 81 -4.05 11.03 41.50
N SER A 82 -5.30 10.54 41.49
CA SER A 82 -6.47 11.39 41.80
C SER A 82 -6.34 12.07 43.17
N SER A 83 -5.57 11.47 44.09
CA SER A 83 -5.17 12.04 45.38
C SER A 83 -4.35 13.32 45.25
N GLN A 84 -3.40 13.42 44.31
CA GLN A 84 -2.64 14.66 44.09
C GLN A 84 -3.53 15.80 43.55
N ILE A 85 -4.56 15.47 42.78
CA ILE A 85 -5.52 16.47 42.29
C ILE A 85 -6.36 17.01 43.46
N VAL A 86 -6.80 16.13 44.36
CA VAL A 86 -7.58 16.53 45.55
C VAL A 86 -6.75 17.35 46.52
N ASP A 87 -5.49 16.98 46.78
CA ASP A 87 -4.59 17.75 47.66
C ASP A 87 -4.33 19.17 47.14
N VAL A 88 -4.13 19.33 45.82
CA VAL A 88 -3.93 20.64 45.20
C VAL A 88 -5.21 21.47 45.32
N ILE A 89 -6.38 20.87 45.12
CA ILE A 89 -7.67 21.55 45.24
C ILE A 89 -7.92 22.00 46.69
N GLU A 90 -7.73 21.13 47.69
CA GLU A 90 -7.89 21.50 49.11
C GLU A 90 -6.92 22.60 49.53
N THR A 91 -5.67 22.55 49.06
CA THR A 91 -4.66 23.58 49.36
C THR A 91 -5.03 24.92 48.73
N ASP A 92 -5.60 24.94 47.52
CA ASP A 92 -6.06 26.15 46.82
C ASP A 92 -7.28 26.78 47.53
N TYR A 93 -8.24 25.97 47.98
CA TYR A 93 -9.37 26.46 48.79
C TYR A 93 -8.95 27.02 50.15
N ALA A 94 -8.03 26.34 50.86
CA ALA A 94 -7.52 26.82 52.15
C ALA A 94 -6.72 28.13 52.02
N GLY A 95 -6.05 28.34 50.89
CA GLY A 95 -5.38 29.61 50.58
C GLY A 95 -6.36 30.76 50.40
N ILE A 96 -7.51 30.53 49.77
CA ILE A 96 -8.55 31.54 49.53
C ILE A 96 -9.24 31.96 50.84
N ASP A 97 -9.52 31.00 51.74
CA ASP A 97 -10.13 31.29 53.05
C ASP A 97 -9.20 32.05 54.01
N SER A 98 -7.88 32.01 53.78
CA SER A 98 -6.88 32.74 54.58
C SER A 98 -6.69 34.21 54.17
N VAL A 99 -7.24 34.62 53.01
CA VAL A 99 -7.10 35.97 52.44
C VAL A 99 -8.38 36.81 52.60
N LEU A 100 -9.49 36.22 53.06
CA LEU A 100 -10.75 36.92 53.39
C LEU A 100 -10.81 37.37 54.85
#